data_AF-A0A965KAZ9-F1
#
_entry.id   AF-A0A965KAZ9-F1
#
_cell.length_a   1.000
_cell.length_b   1.000
_cell.length_c   1.000
_cell.angle_alpha   90.00
_cell.angle_beta   90.00
_cell.angle_gamma   90.00
#
_symmetry.space_group_name_H-M   'P 1'
#
loop_
_entity.id
_entity.type
_entity.pdbx_description
1 polymer ?
#
loop_
_entity_poly.entity_id
_entity_poly.type
_entity_poly.pdbx_seq_one_letter_code
_entity_poly.pdbx_strand_id
1 'polypeptide(L)'
;SLEGKKIKSGKLILFSARDFFCIFTFLDHTKNKKVIYEIPYPFDIEHEKDKLIFNYTLDTFCEKSIDFHNKVQSFQFKKVSKFFNKKLVVSR
;
A
#
# COMPACT_ATOMS: atom_id res chain seq x y z
N SER A 1 -0.96 4.55 -7.40
CA SER A 1 -2.04 5.45 -6.94
C SER A 1 -2.72 4.84 -5.72
N LEU A 2 -3.38 5.66 -4.92
CA LEU A 2 -4.27 5.21 -3.84
C LEU A 2 -5.65 5.79 -4.16
N GLU A 3 -6.67 4.94 -4.30
CA GLU A 3 -8.02 5.34 -4.71
C GLU A 3 -8.02 6.21 -5.99
N GLY A 4 -7.25 5.80 -7.00
CA GLY A 4 -7.10 6.54 -8.26
C GLY A 4 -6.20 7.79 -8.17
N LYS A 5 -5.97 8.36 -6.99
CA LYS A 5 -5.08 9.51 -6.82
C LYS A 5 -3.61 9.11 -6.91
N LYS A 6 -2.88 9.76 -7.80
CA LYS A 6 -1.43 9.58 -7.95
C LYS A 6 -0.70 10.18 -6.73
N ILE A 7 0.04 9.36 -6.00
CA ILE A 7 0.81 9.81 -4.82
C ILE A 7 2.26 10.15 -5.20
N LYS A 8 2.89 9.28 -6.01
CA LYS A 8 4.28 9.40 -6.47
C LYS A 8 4.39 8.91 -7.91
N SER A 9 5.41 9.37 -8.61
CA SER A 9 5.87 8.83 -9.88
C SER A 9 7.35 9.02 -10.08
N GLY A 10 7.91 8.14 -10.89
CA GLY A 10 9.30 8.16 -11.30
C GLY A 10 9.67 6.79 -11.84
N LYS A 11 10.91 6.67 -12.30
CA LYS A 11 11.47 5.38 -12.70
C LYS A 11 11.85 4.59 -11.45
N LEU A 12 11.19 3.46 -11.19
CA LEU A 12 11.57 2.55 -10.11
C LEU A 12 12.99 2.04 -10.35
N ILE A 13 13.86 2.21 -9.36
CA ILE A 13 15.26 1.75 -9.39
C ILE A 13 15.39 0.47 -8.57
N LEU A 14 14.80 0.46 -7.37
CA LEU A 14 14.88 -0.65 -6.43
C LEU A 14 13.57 -0.79 -5.67
N PHE A 15 13.12 -2.04 -5.53
CA PHE A 15 12.07 -2.44 -4.61
C PHE A 15 12.64 -3.47 -3.65
N SER A 16 12.34 -3.33 -2.36
CA SER A 16 12.71 -4.31 -1.34
C SER A 16 11.68 -4.33 -0.22
N ALA A 17 11.38 -5.50 0.32
CA ALA A 17 10.68 -5.65 1.58
C ALA A 17 11.69 -5.92 2.69
N ARG A 18 11.59 -5.20 3.81
CA ARG A 18 12.39 -5.42 5.03
C ARG A 18 11.50 -5.24 6.24
N ASP A 19 11.58 -6.18 7.16
CA ASP A 19 10.78 -6.24 8.39
C ASP A 19 9.29 -6.02 8.09
N PHE A 20 8.73 -4.88 8.51
CA PHE A 20 7.33 -4.53 8.37
C PHE A 20 7.07 -3.50 7.26
N PHE A 21 8.01 -3.29 6.34
CA PHE A 21 7.92 -2.24 5.32
C PHE A 21 8.28 -2.72 3.91
N CYS A 22 7.55 -2.18 2.93
CA CYS A 22 7.94 -2.17 1.53
C CYS A 22 8.60 -0.83 1.20
N ILE A 23 9.80 -0.90 0.63
CA ILE A 23 10.67 0.25 0.34
C ILE A 23 10.82 0.39 -1.17
N PHE A 24 10.44 1.56 -1.69
CA PHE A 24 10.54 1.91 -3.09
C PHE A 24 11.57 3.02 -3.26
N THR A 25 12.66 2.73 -3.97
CA THR A 25 13.61 3.74 -4.42
C THR A 25 13.35 4.04 -5.89
N PHE A 26 13.00 5.27 -6.22
CA PHE A 26 12.75 5.69 -7.60
C PHE A 26 13.41 7.02 -7.94
N LEU A 27 13.70 7.23 -9.23
CA LEU A 27 14.16 8.51 -9.76
C LEU A 27 12.95 9.39 -10.06
N ASP A 28 12.79 10.46 -9.29
CA ASP A 28 11.80 11.50 -9.58
C ASP A 28 12.35 12.42 -10.68
N HIS A 29 11.79 12.31 -11.89
CA HIS A 29 12.22 13.09 -13.05
C HIS A 29 11.97 14.60 -12.89
N THR A 30 10.98 15.00 -12.09
CA THR A 30 10.68 16.42 -11.90
C THR A 30 11.72 17.13 -11.04
N LYS A 31 12.36 16.39 -10.13
CA LYS A 31 13.34 16.90 -9.17
C LYS A 31 14.75 16.39 -9.44
N ASN A 32 14.91 15.58 -10.49
CA ASN A 32 16.13 14.86 -10.85
C ASN A 32 16.86 14.22 -9.66
N LYS A 33 16.10 13.59 -8.75
CA LYS A 33 16.66 13.02 -7.51
C LYS A 33 16.09 11.66 -7.18
N LYS A 34 16.89 10.85 -6.48
CA LYS A 34 16.41 9.60 -5.88
C LYS A 34 15.48 9.92 -4.72
N VAL A 35 14.32 9.27 -4.71
CA VAL A 35 13.33 9.37 -3.64
C VAL A 35 13.12 7.97 -3.07
N ILE A 36 13.19 7.87 -1.76
CA ILE A 36 12.81 6.67 -1.01
C ILE A 36 11.39 6.88 -0.51
N TYR A 37 10.53 5.91 -0.75
CA TYR A 37 9.17 5.90 -0.27
C TYR A 37 8.87 4.57 0.41
N GLU A 38 8.51 4.66 1.68
CA GLU A 38 8.24 3.51 2.52
C GLU A 38 6.74 3.42 2.81
N ILE A 39 6.23 2.20 2.74
CA ILE A 39 4.87 1.87 3.11
C ILE A 39 4.90 0.65 4.04
N PRO A 40 3.95 0.53 4.97
CA PRO A 40 3.80 -0.71 5.75
C PRO A 40 3.60 -1.90 4.82
N TYR A 41 4.07 -3.08 5.23
CA TYR A 41 3.80 -4.31 4.49
C TYR A 41 2.27 -4.55 4.43
N PRO A 42 1.70 -4.88 3.25
CA PRO A 42 0.27 -5.08 3.11
C PRO A 42 -0.19 -6.42 3.67
N PHE A 43 -1.50 -6.59 3.83
CA PHE A 43 -2.08 -7.88 4.21
C PHE A 43 -2.02 -8.88 3.05
N ASP A 44 -2.07 -8.40 1.81
CA ASP A 44 -1.88 -9.20 0.61
C ASP A 44 -1.28 -8.37 -0.55
N ILE A 45 -0.63 -9.04 -1.50
CA ILE A 45 -0.10 -8.46 -2.73
C ILE A 45 -0.71 -9.19 -3.92
N GLU A 46 -1.64 -8.53 -4.60
CA GLU A 46 -2.27 -9.05 -5.81
C GLU A 46 -1.49 -8.57 -7.05
N HIS A 47 -1.37 -9.42 -8.07
CA HIS A 47 -0.72 -9.08 -9.33
C HIS A 47 -1.71 -9.14 -10.49
N GLU A 48 -1.85 -8.03 -11.22
CA GLU A 48 -2.72 -7.91 -12.38
C GLU A 48 -1.96 -7.30 -13.56
N LYS A 49 -1.56 -8.14 -14.53
CA LYS A 49 -0.88 -7.75 -15.79
C LYS A 49 0.34 -6.84 -15.60
N ASP A 50 0.11 -5.53 -15.50
CA ASP A 50 1.10 -4.46 -15.38
C ASP A 50 0.99 -3.68 -14.05
N LYS A 51 0.27 -4.24 -13.09
CA LYS A 51 -0.04 -3.63 -11.80
C LYS A 51 0.25 -4.59 -10.66
N LEU A 52 0.85 -4.06 -9.61
CA LEU A 52 0.89 -4.66 -8.29
C LEU A 52 -0.08 -3.91 -7.39
N ILE A 53 -0.90 -4.66 -6.66
CA ILE A 53 -1.94 -4.12 -5.79
C ILE A 53 -1.61 -4.56 -4.37
N PHE A 54 -1.23 -3.59 -3.55
CA PHE A 54 -0.92 -3.75 -2.14
C PHE A 54 -2.23 -3.53 -1.38
N ASN A 55 -2.79 -4.61 -0.83
CA ASN A 55 -4.11 -4.63 -0.25
C ASN A 55 -4.05 -4.45 1.28
N TYR A 56 -4.64 -3.36 1.76
CA TYR A 56 -4.75 -3.02 3.19
C TYR A 56 -6.22 -3.03 3.67
N THR A 57 -7.10 -3.73 2.95
CA THR A 57 -8.53 -3.82 3.30
C THR A 57 -8.77 -4.71 4.51
N LEU A 58 -9.80 -4.37 5.29
CA LEU A 58 -10.25 -5.21 6.39
C LEU A 58 -10.77 -6.55 5.89
N ASP A 59 -11.36 -6.60 4.70
CA ASP A 59 -11.81 -7.85 4.09
C ASP A 59 -10.67 -8.87 3.95
N THR A 60 -9.50 -8.39 3.48
CA THR A 60 -8.29 -9.21 3.37
C THR A 60 -7.71 -9.54 4.74
N PHE A 61 -7.60 -8.56 5.64
CA PHE A 61 -7.09 -8.79 7.00
C PHE A 61 -7.91 -9.80 7.80
N CYS A 62 -9.23 -9.74 7.66
CA CYS A 62 -10.16 -10.57 8.41
C CYS A 62 -10.47 -11.90 7.71
N GLU A 63 -9.82 -12.22 6.59
CA GLU A 63 -10.04 -13.43 5.80
C GLU A 63 -11.54 -13.67 5.48
N LYS A 64 -12.30 -12.59 5.25
CA LYS A 64 -13.76 -12.60 5.03
C LYS A 64 -14.60 -13.15 6.20
N SER A 65 -14.04 -13.27 7.40
CA SER A 65 -14.80 -13.57 8.62
C SER A 65 -15.64 -12.37 9.04
N ILE A 66 -16.96 -12.47 8.91
CA ILE A 66 -17.92 -11.41 9.24
C ILE A 66 -17.86 -11.04 10.73
N ASP A 67 -17.79 -12.02 11.63
CA ASP A 67 -17.74 -11.76 13.06
C ASP A 67 -16.48 -11.00 13.47
N PHE A 68 -15.34 -11.38 12.89
CA PHE A 68 -14.09 -10.70 13.16
C PHE A 68 -14.06 -9.30 12.52
N HIS A 69 -14.56 -9.17 11.29
CA HIS A 69 -14.71 -7.87 10.63
C HIS A 69 -15.55 -6.90 11.46
N ASN A 70 -16.72 -7.33 11.95
CA ASN A 70 -17.59 -6.50 12.79
C ASN A 70 -16.91 -6.06 14.09
N LYS A 71 -16.17 -6.96 14.74
CA LYS A 71 -15.39 -6.63 15.94
C LYS A 71 -14.30 -5.60 15.63
N VAL A 72 -13.52 -5.81 14.57
CA VAL A 72 -12.43 -4.90 14.19
C VAL A 72 -12.96 -3.53 13.80
N GLN A 73 -14.08 -3.48 13.07
CA GLN A 73 -14.72 -2.23 12.65
C GLN A 73 -15.29 -1.43 13.82
N SER A 74 -15.63 -2.10 14.94
CA SER A 74 -16.14 -1.42 16.14
C SER A 74 -15.06 -0.65 16.91
N PHE A 75 -13.77 -0.89 16.64
CA PHE A 75 -12.69 -0.16 17.30
C PHE A 75 -12.63 1.30 16.87
N GLN A 76 -12.59 2.21 17.85
CA GLN A 76 -12.34 3.63 17.60
C GLN A 76 -10.84 3.91 17.58
N PHE A 77 -10.29 4.13 16.39
CA PHE A 77 -8.88 4.46 16.21
C PHE A 77 -8.64 5.96 16.40
N LYS A 78 -7.72 6.33 17.31
CA LYS A 78 -7.30 7.73 17.49
C LYS A 78 -6.52 8.29 16.30
N LYS A 79 -5.78 7.43 15.58
CA LYS A 79 -4.99 7.79 14.40
C LYS A 79 -5.03 6.65 13.39
N VAL A 80 -5.57 6.93 12.22
CA VAL A 80 -5.73 5.95 11.15
C VAL A 80 -4.62 6.12 10.13
N SER A 81 -4.02 5.00 9.70
CA SER A 81 -3.04 5.02 8.61
C SER A 81 -3.70 5.54 7.33
N LYS A 82 -2.97 6.30 6.53
CA LYS A 82 -3.44 6.75 5.21
C LYS A 82 -3.79 5.59 4.26
N PHE A 83 -3.28 4.39 4.52
CA PHE A 83 -3.55 3.18 3.75
C PHE A 83 -4.68 2.32 4.32
N PHE A 84 -5.19 2.65 5.51
CA PHE A 84 -6.20 1.83 6.18
C PHE A 84 -7.43 1.65 5.31
N ASN A 85 -7.85 0.39 5.17
CA ASN A 85 -8.97 -0.04 4.37
C ASN A 85 -8.92 0.41 2.89
N LYS A 86 -7.71 0.47 2.31
CA LYS A 86 -7.49 0.92 0.92
C LYS A 86 -6.57 -0.02 0.15
N LYS A 87 -6.64 0.05 -1.17
CA LYS A 87 -5.70 -0.64 -2.07
C LYS A 87 -4.72 0.37 -2.69
N LEU A 88 -3.43 0.15 -2.49
CA LEU A 88 -2.37 0.93 -3.14
C LEU A 88 -1.93 0.21 -4.41
N VAL A 89 -2.05 0.89 -5.55
CA VAL A 89 -1.67 0.36 -6.85
C VAL A 89 -0.30 0.89 -7.26
N VAL A 90 0.61 0.01 -7.64
CA VAL A 90 1.87 0.34 -8.32
C VAL A 90 1.73 -0.16 -9.75
N SER A 91 1.81 0.74 -10.72
CA SER A 91 1.72 0.41 -12.14
C SER A 91 2.90 1.00 -12.88
N ARG A 92 3.22 0.41 -14.04
CA ARG A 92 4.12 1.03 -15.01
C ARG A 92 3.56 2.33 -15.57
#